data_AF-A0A7S2GNX1-F1
#
_entry.id   AF-A0A7S2GNX1-F1
#
_cell.length_a   1.000
_cell.length_b   1.000
_cell.length_c   1.000
_cell.angle_alpha   90.00
_cell.angle_beta   90.00
_cell.angle_gamma   90.00
#
_symmetry.space_group_name_H-M   'P 1'
#
loop_
_entity.id
_entity.type
_entity.pdbx_description
1 polymer ?
#
loop_
_entity_poly.entity_id
_entity_poly.type
_entity_poly.pdbx_seq_one_letter_code
_entity_poly.pdbx_strand_id
1 'polypeptide(L)'
;LDNLSPQHNVVVGANGSGKSNFFAAIVFVLGELSGGTLREDERRAMLHEGVGQRVNTAYVELTFDNSDGRIATDRNEVSIKRAVTLRKDDFYINGKHASKAEVASLLESAGLCRSNPTHIVPQGRVT
;
A
#
# COMPACT_ATOMS: atom_id res chain seq x y z
N LEU A 1 -0.48 -12.22 -5.48
CA LEU A 1 0.90 -12.76 -5.46
C LEU A 1 0.83 -13.94 -4.52
N ASP A 2 1.01 -15.13 -5.06
CA ASP A 2 0.77 -16.34 -4.29
C ASP A 2 2.11 -16.90 -3.83
N ASN A 3 2.13 -17.60 -2.69
CA ASN A 3 3.31 -18.31 -2.16
C ASN A 3 4.52 -17.42 -1.79
N LEU A 4 4.30 -16.24 -1.21
CA LEU A 4 5.38 -15.49 -0.58
C LEU A 4 5.90 -16.23 0.66
N SER A 5 7.23 -16.29 0.82
CA SER A 5 7.87 -16.86 2.00
C SER A 5 7.82 -15.86 3.16
N PRO A 6 7.60 -16.31 4.41
CA PRO A 6 7.72 -15.44 5.58
C PRO A 6 9.18 -15.06 5.90
N GLN A 7 10.17 -15.65 5.23
CA GLN A 7 11.59 -15.40 5.46
C GLN A 7 12.20 -14.42 4.45
N HIS A 8 12.24 -14.78 3.16
CA HIS A 8 12.95 -13.99 2.16
C HIS A 8 12.28 -14.08 0.78
N ASN A 9 12.06 -12.92 0.15
CA ASN A 9 11.45 -12.81 -1.17
C ASN A 9 12.31 -11.86 -2.03
N VAL A 10 12.54 -12.24 -3.28
CA VAL A 10 13.34 -11.45 -4.23
C VAL A 10 12.48 -11.14 -5.45
N VAL A 11 12.52 -9.87 -5.89
CA VAL A 11 11.84 -9.41 -7.12
C VAL A 11 12.90 -9.07 -8.15
N VAL A 12 12.92 -9.80 -9.26
CA VAL A 12 13.86 -9.62 -10.39
C VAL A 12 13.13 -9.28 -11.67
N GLY A 13 13.79 -8.56 -12.58
CA GLY A 13 13.24 -8.17 -13.88
C GLY A 13 14.11 -7.15 -14.60
N ALA A 14 13.88 -6.96 -15.90
CA ALA A 14 14.64 -6.02 -16.74
C ALA A 14 14.50 -4.55 -16.30
N ASN A 15 15.42 -3.69 -16.74
CA ASN A 15 15.27 -2.24 -16.54
C ASN A 15 13.97 -1.75 -17.22
N GLY A 16 13.20 -0.94 -16.51
CA GLY A 16 11.88 -0.49 -16.98
C GLY A 16 10.73 -1.49 -16.77
N SER A 17 10.96 -2.68 -16.20
CA SER A 17 9.89 -3.69 -15.99
C SER A 17 8.88 -3.37 -14.88
N GLY A 18 8.95 -2.18 -14.26
CA GLY A 18 8.00 -1.75 -13.23
C GLY A 18 8.31 -2.19 -11.79
N LYS A 19 9.50 -2.72 -11.49
CA LYS A 19 9.89 -3.11 -10.11
C LYS A 19 9.71 -1.96 -9.09
N SER A 20 10.15 -0.76 -9.44
CA SER A 20 9.99 0.42 -8.57
C SER A 20 8.52 0.79 -8.39
N ASN A 21 7.68 0.62 -9.42
CA ASN A 21 6.23 0.84 -9.32
C ASN A 21 5.57 -0.19 -8.40
N PHE A 22 6.03 -1.45 -8.41
CA PHE A 22 5.56 -2.48 -7.49
C PHE A 22 5.81 -2.10 -6.02
N PHE A 23 7.01 -1.64 -5.68
CA PHE A 23 7.30 -1.17 -4.32
C PHE A 23 6.54 0.12 -3.98
N ALA A 24 6.38 1.03 -4.95
CA ALA A 24 5.57 2.23 -4.77
C ALA A 24 4.10 1.90 -4.49
N ALA A 25 3.55 0.82 -5.06
CA ALA A 25 2.19 0.35 -4.77
C ALA A 25 2.04 -0.15 -3.31
N ILE A 26 3.06 -0.80 -2.76
CA ILE A 26 3.08 -1.20 -1.34
C ILE A 26 3.12 0.05 -0.45
N VAL A 27 4.02 0.99 -0.76
CA VAL A 27 4.12 2.28 -0.06
C VAL A 27 2.84 3.10 -0.18
N PHE A 28 2.11 3.00 -1.30
CA PHE A 28 0.84 3.68 -1.47
C PHE A 28 -0.21 3.25 -0.43
N VAL A 29 -0.22 1.99 0.00
CA VAL A 29 -1.12 1.51 1.05
C VAL A 29 -0.58 1.80 2.46
N LEU A 30 0.73 1.60 2.68
CA LEU A 30 1.36 1.68 4.00
C LEU A 30 1.88 3.06 4.40
N GLY A 31 2.21 3.91 3.42
CA GLY A 31 2.89 5.18 3.60
C GLY A 31 2.04 6.24 4.29
N GLU A 32 2.63 7.43 4.52
CA GLU A 32 2.10 8.45 5.43
C GLU A 32 0.58 8.67 5.33
N LEU A 33 -0.13 8.01 6.24
CA LEU A 33 -1.53 8.29 6.50
C LEU A 33 -1.69 9.58 7.33
N SER A 34 -0.59 10.18 7.78
CA SER A 34 -0.52 11.35 8.65
C SER A 34 -0.18 12.69 7.96
N GLY A 35 0.39 12.70 6.74
CA GLY A 35 1.15 13.88 6.26
C GLY A 35 0.62 14.70 5.08
N GLY A 36 -0.35 14.22 4.29
CA GLY A 36 -0.92 15.01 3.20
C GLY A 36 -1.95 14.26 2.35
N THR A 37 -2.90 15.00 1.80
CA THR A 37 -3.79 14.49 0.74
C THR A 37 -3.03 14.56 -0.58
N LEU A 38 -2.98 13.47 -1.36
CA LEU A 38 -2.41 13.51 -2.71
C LEU A 38 -3.06 14.63 -3.51
N ARG A 39 -2.25 15.47 -4.17
CA ARG A 39 -2.71 16.49 -5.10
C ARG A 39 -3.34 15.83 -6.33
N GLU A 40 -4.16 16.58 -7.08
CA GLU A 40 -4.83 16.04 -8.26
C GLU A 40 -3.84 15.47 -9.30
N ASP A 41 -2.72 16.15 -9.53
CA ASP A 41 -1.69 15.71 -10.47
C ASP A 41 -1.00 14.41 -10.01
N GLU A 42 -0.76 14.27 -8.70
CA GLU A 42 -0.19 13.04 -8.11
C GLU A 42 -1.16 11.87 -8.23
N ARG A 43 -2.47 12.11 -8.05
CA ARG A 43 -3.53 11.11 -8.25
C ARG A 43 -3.60 10.67 -9.71
N ARG A 44 -3.53 11.64 -10.63
CA ARG A 44 -3.58 11.36 -12.07
C ARG A 44 -2.37 10.52 -12.50
N ALA A 45 -1.19 10.84 -12.00
CA ALA A 45 0.04 10.09 -12.28
C ALA A 45 0.01 8.63 -11.79
N MET A 46 -0.87 8.29 -10.82
CA MET A 46 -1.09 6.91 -10.37
C MET A 46 -2.05 6.11 -11.27
N LEU A 47 -2.82 6.79 -12.13
CA LEU A 47 -3.75 6.14 -13.03
C LEU A 47 -3.05 5.83 -14.35
N HIS A 48 -3.34 4.65 -14.92
CA HIS A 48 -2.74 4.23 -16.17
C HIS A 48 -3.25 5.06 -17.35
N GLU A 49 -2.34 5.71 -18.07
CA GLU A 49 -2.60 6.50 -19.28
C GLU A 49 -2.17 5.74 -20.56
N GLY A 50 -2.63 4.50 -20.73
CA GLY A 50 -2.37 3.69 -21.92
C GLY A 50 -3.40 3.87 -23.04
N VAL A 51 -3.15 3.18 -24.16
CA VAL A 51 -4.08 3.13 -25.30
C VAL A 51 -5.31 2.32 -24.91
N GLY A 52 -6.47 2.96 -24.81
CA GLY A 52 -7.72 2.31 -24.41
C GLY A 52 -8.68 3.24 -23.68
N GLN A 53 -9.64 2.67 -22.96
CA GLN A 53 -10.55 3.45 -22.12
C GLN A 53 -9.82 4.07 -20.94
N ARG A 54 -10.15 5.32 -20.63
CA ARG A 54 -9.55 6.06 -19.52
C ARG A 54 -9.87 5.37 -18.19
N VAL A 55 -8.83 4.98 -17.46
CA VAL A 55 -8.94 4.42 -16.11
C VAL A 55 -9.12 5.58 -15.13
N ASN A 56 -10.28 5.66 -14.49
CA ASN A 56 -10.61 6.75 -13.55
C ASN A 56 -10.41 6.35 -12.08
N THR A 57 -10.14 5.07 -11.82
CA THR A 57 -10.00 4.48 -10.50
C THR A 57 -8.91 3.41 -10.51
N ALA A 58 -8.12 3.35 -9.44
CA ALA A 58 -7.17 2.27 -9.20
C ALA A 58 -7.21 1.89 -7.71
N TYR A 59 -6.79 0.69 -7.37
CA TYR A 59 -6.64 0.30 -5.97
C TYR A 59 -5.47 -0.66 -5.79
N VAL A 60 -4.99 -0.72 -4.56
CA VAL A 60 -4.05 -1.73 -4.08
C VAL A 60 -4.61 -2.30 -2.79
N GLU A 61 -4.59 -3.62 -2.67
CA GLU A 61 -4.97 -4.36 -1.47
C GLU A 61 -3.79 -5.21 -1.01
N LEU A 62 -3.43 -5.05 0.26
CA LEU A 62 -2.41 -5.86 0.94
C LEU A 62 -3.12 -6.79 1.91
N THR A 63 -2.80 -8.09 1.84
CA THR A 63 -3.29 -9.09 2.79
C THR A 63 -2.13 -9.53 3.67
N PHE A 64 -2.32 -9.42 4.98
CA PHE A 64 -1.35 -9.80 6.01
C PHE A 64 -1.80 -11.10 6.66
N ASP A 65 -0.85 -12.02 6.82
CA ASP A 65 -0.97 -13.13 7.77
C ASP A 65 -0.93 -12.55 9.18
N ASN A 66 -1.95 -12.85 9.97
CA ASN A 66 -2.13 -12.44 11.36
C ASN A 66 -2.34 -13.67 12.27
N SER A 67 -1.81 -14.83 11.88
CA SER A 67 -1.85 -16.06 12.68
C SER A 67 -1.15 -15.94 14.04
N ASP A 68 -0.26 -14.96 14.20
CA ASP A 68 0.41 -14.64 15.48
C ASP A 68 -0.36 -13.62 16.34
N GLY A 69 -1.48 -13.09 15.84
CA GLY A 69 -2.36 -12.18 16.57
C GLY A 69 -1.77 -10.80 16.87
N ARG A 70 -0.74 -10.35 16.14
CA ARG A 70 -0.15 -9.01 16.34
C ARG A 70 -1.12 -7.87 16.03
N ILE A 71 -1.96 -8.06 15.02
CA ILE A 71 -3.03 -7.13 14.70
C ILE A 71 -4.22 -7.52 15.57
N ALA A 72 -4.73 -6.56 16.36
CA ALA A 72 -5.79 -6.75 17.34
C ALA A 72 -7.17 -7.01 16.69
N THR A 73 -7.33 -8.16 16.06
CA THR A 73 -8.55 -8.68 15.43
C THR A 73 -8.61 -10.19 15.63
N ASP A 74 -9.83 -10.71 15.62
CA ASP A 74 -10.16 -12.15 15.67
C ASP A 74 -9.83 -12.92 14.38
N ARG A 75 -9.25 -12.26 13.37
CA ARG A 75 -8.96 -12.85 12.08
C ARG A 75 -7.49 -13.23 11.95
N ASN A 76 -7.26 -14.42 11.39
CA ASN A 76 -5.93 -14.90 11.01
C ASN A 76 -5.39 -14.22 9.74
N GLU A 77 -6.23 -13.49 9.01
CA GLU A 77 -5.82 -12.69 7.87
C GLU A 77 -6.48 -11.32 7.94
N VAL A 78 -5.71 -10.29 7.59
CA VAL A 78 -6.17 -8.89 7.59
C VAL A 78 -5.88 -8.28 6.25
N SER A 79 -6.89 -7.79 5.55
CA SER A 79 -6.70 -7.03 4.31
C SER A 79 -6.84 -5.53 4.52
N ILE A 80 -5.93 -4.76 3.94
CA ILE A 80 -5.98 -3.29 3.90
C ILE A 80 -5.98 -2.89 2.43
N LYS A 81 -7.02 -2.17 2.02
CA LYS A 81 -7.15 -1.66 0.65
C LYS A 81 -7.21 -0.15 0.65
N ARG A 82 -6.44 0.47 -0.24
CA ARG A 82 -6.55 1.88 -0.61
C ARG A 82 -6.97 1.97 -2.07
N ALA A 83 -8.08 2.63 -2.34
CA ALA A 83 -8.54 2.95 -3.69
C ALA A 83 -8.34 4.46 -3.94
N VAL A 84 -7.80 4.81 -5.10
CA VAL A 84 -7.61 6.19 -5.55
C VAL A 84 -8.54 6.49 -6.71
N THR A 85 -9.19 7.64 -6.63
CA THR A 85 -9.90 8.28 -7.72
C THR A 85 -9.27 9.66 -7.97
N LEU A 86 -9.66 10.32 -9.05
CA LEU A 86 -9.25 11.71 -9.32
C LEU A 86 -9.64 12.69 -8.20
N ARG A 87 -10.63 12.36 -7.37
CA ARG A 87 -11.20 13.28 -6.36
C ARG A 87 -10.85 12.93 -4.92
N LYS A 88 -10.73 11.64 -4.62
CA LYS A 88 -10.58 11.13 -3.25
C LYS A 88 -9.88 9.78 -3.18
N ASP A 89 -9.43 9.46 -1.98
CA ASP A 89 -9.03 8.11 -1.59
C ASP A 89 -10.13 7.47 -0.73
N ASP A 90 -10.39 6.20 -0.98
CA ASP A 90 -11.27 5.36 -0.16
C ASP A 90 -10.44 4.24 0.49
N PHE A 91 -10.70 3.96 1.75
CA PHE A 91 -9.95 2.98 2.54
C PHE A 91 -10.87 1.85 3.00
N TYR A 92 -10.32 0.65 3.07
CA TYR A 92 -11.04 -0.52 3.54
C TYR A 92 -10.16 -1.40 4.40
N ILE A 93 -10.75 -1.95 5.45
CA ILE A 93 -10.17 -3.00 6.29
C ILE A 93 -11.08 -4.21 6.14
N ASN A 94 -10.54 -5.34 5.69
CA ASN A 94 -11.29 -6.59 5.51
C ASN A 94 -12.56 -6.42 4.65
N GLY A 95 -12.43 -5.64 3.57
CA GLY A 95 -13.51 -5.31 2.64
C GLY A 95 -14.55 -4.31 3.15
N LYS A 96 -14.50 -3.91 4.44
CA LYS A 96 -15.40 -2.89 5.02
C LYS A 96 -14.78 -1.51 4.89
N HIS A 97 -15.60 -0.52 4.56
CA HIS A 97 -15.14 0.87 4.48
C HIS A 97 -14.59 1.31 5.84
N ALA A 98 -13.45 1.99 5.81
CA ALA A 98 -12.75 2.49 6.99
C ALA A 98 -12.30 3.93 6.74
N SER A 99 -12.12 4.68 7.82
CA SER A 99 -11.48 5.98 7.81
C SER A 99 -9.95 5.84 7.71
N LYS A 100 -9.30 6.91 7.23
CA LYS A 100 -7.84 7.01 7.22
C LYS A 100 -7.23 6.80 8.62
N ALA A 101 -7.91 7.30 9.66
CA ALA A 101 -7.48 7.18 11.05
C ALA A 101 -7.55 5.74 11.57
N GLU A 102 -8.60 4.99 11.22
CA GLU A 102 -8.72 3.57 11.58
C GLU A 102 -7.61 2.73 10.94
N VAL A 103 -7.29 2.96 9.66
CA VAL A 103 -6.17 2.27 9.00
C VAL A 103 -4.84 2.64 9.65
N ALA A 104 -4.62 3.91 9.97
CA ALA A 104 -3.41 4.35 10.66
C ALA A 104 -3.24 3.69 12.04
N SER A 105 -4.32 3.66 12.83
CA SER A 105 -4.32 3.01 14.16
C SER A 105 -4.06 1.50 14.05
N LEU A 106 -4.62 0.83 13.04
CA LEU A 106 -4.38 -0.58 12.78
C LEU A 106 -2.90 -0.84 12.47
N LEU A 107 -2.31 -0.07 11.55
CA LEU A 107 -0.89 -0.19 11.18
C LEU A 107 0.04 0.13 12.35
N GLU A 108 -0.31 1.09 13.20
CA GLU A 108 0.44 1.40 14.42
C GLU A 108 0.38 0.25 15.43
N SER A 109 -0.79 -0.37 15.63
CA SER A 109 -0.94 -1.54 16.51
C SER A 109 -0.10 -2.73 16.04
N ALA A 110 0.07 -2.88 14.72
CA ALA A 110 0.89 -3.92 14.10
C ALA A 110 2.41 -3.63 14.17
N GLY A 111 2.82 -2.46 14.71
CA GLY A 111 4.22 -2.02 14.73
C GLY A 111 4.74 -1.55 13.36
N LEU A 112 3.86 -1.37 12.37
CA LEU A 112 4.22 -0.93 11.02
C LEU A 112 4.24 0.60 10.89
N CYS A 113 3.70 1.34 11.88
CA CYS A 113 3.59 2.79 11.83
C CYS A 113 4.11 3.45 13.10
N ARG A 114 5.37 3.92 13.07
CA ARG A 114 5.88 4.98 13.97
C ARG A 114 6.82 5.88 13.18
N SER A 115 6.24 6.85 12.46
CA SER A 115 6.89 8.08 11.98
C SER A 115 8.27 7.99 11.30
N ASN A 116 8.72 6.79 10.91
CA ASN A 116 10.08 6.56 10.44
C ASN A 116 10.07 5.53 9.29
N PRO A 117 10.54 5.90 8.08
CA PRO A 117 10.56 5.04 6.90
C PRO A 117 11.64 3.92 6.96
N THR A 118 12.08 3.50 8.16
CA THR A 118 13.24 2.62 8.36
C THR A 118 13.17 1.27 7.65
N HIS A 119 11.96 0.84 7.25
CA HIS A 119 11.76 -0.46 6.61
C HIS A 119 11.66 -0.41 5.08
N ILE A 120 11.58 0.79 4.48
CA ILE A 120 11.52 0.93 3.02
C ILE A 120 12.58 1.93 2.58
N VAL A 121 13.59 1.44 1.87
CA VAL A 121 14.69 2.25 1.36
C VAL A 121 14.51 2.44 -0.14
N PRO A 122 14.17 3.66 -0.61
CA PRO A 122 14.06 3.94 -2.04
C PRO A 122 15.40 3.79 -2.76
N GLN A 123 15.34 3.48 -4.05
CA GLN A 123 16.51 3.45 -4.91
C GLN A 123 17.27 4.79 -4.85
N GLY A 124 18.60 4.72 -4.73
CA GLY A 124 19.48 5.90 -4.67
C GLY A 124 19.62 6.55 -3.29
N ARG A 125 18.98 6.00 -2.24
CA ARG A 125 19.13 6.49 -0.86
C ARG A 125 20.29 5.84 -0.08
N VAL A 126 20.81 4.71 -0.56
CA VAL A 126 22.03 4.08 -0.01
C VAL A 126 23.20 4.52 -0.87
N THR A 127 24.10 5.31 -0.29
CA THR A 127 25.40 5.72 -0.87
C THR A 127 26.53 4.97 -0.22
#